data_AF-A0A1G5AAI9-F1
#
_entry.id   AF-A0A1G5AAI9-F1
#
_cell.length_a   1.000
_cell.length_b   1.000
_cell.length_c   1.000
_cell.angle_alpha   90.00
_cell.angle_beta   90.00
_cell.angle_gamma   90.00
#
_symmetry.space_group_name_H-M   'P 1'
#
loop_
_entity.id
_entity.type
_entity.pdbx_description
1 polymer ?
#
loop_
_entity_poly.entity_id
_entity_poly.type
_entity_poly.pdbx_seq_one_letter_code
_entity_poly.pdbx_strand_id
1 'polypeptide(L)'
;MAIRDKQPEQIGTTDKLKAFKALKDAGYRTEFSASGVPTVICNSANDIEKELKSIKKLLKDLRYNGSFGVRGPRKSDQLTQENAEAEEKKEMTA
;
A
#
# COMPACT_ATOMS: atom_id res chain seq x y z
N MET A 1 23.42 9.65 32.80
CA MET A 1 22.52 8.67 32.14
C MET A 1 22.47 9.02 30.66
N ALA A 2 23.12 8.22 29.80
CA ALA A 2 23.06 8.44 28.37
C ALA A 2 21.64 8.08 27.88
N ILE A 3 20.90 9.08 27.41
CA ILE A 3 19.63 8.89 26.72
C ILE A 3 19.98 8.10 25.47
N ARG A 4 19.73 6.78 25.48
CA ARG A 4 19.86 5.95 24.29
C ARG A 4 18.79 6.46 23.33
N ASP A 5 19.20 7.35 22.43
CA ASP A 5 18.48 7.66 21.21
C ASP A 5 18.05 6.32 20.63
N LYS A 6 16.75 6.03 20.70
CA LYS A 6 16.16 4.86 20.04
C LYS A 6 16.46 5.04 18.56
N GLN A 7 17.57 4.46 18.10
CA GLN A 7 17.79 4.31 16.67
C GLN A 7 16.51 3.70 16.10
N PRO A 8 15.93 4.28 15.04
CA PRO A 8 14.78 3.66 14.40
C PRO A 8 15.22 2.25 14.04
N GLU A 9 14.54 1.24 14.59
CA GLU A 9 14.79 -0.16 14.27
C GLU A 9 14.92 -0.26 12.76
N GLN A 10 16.08 -0.68 12.27
CA GLN A 10 16.29 -0.82 10.84
C GLN A 10 15.30 -1.88 10.34
N ILE A 11 14.20 -1.43 9.74
CA ILE A 11 13.23 -2.31 9.11
C ILE A 11 13.93 -3.00 7.96
N GLY A 12 14.07 -4.32 8.07
CA GLY A 12 14.67 -5.13 7.04
C GLY A 12 13.87 -5.06 5.73
N THR A 13 14.54 -5.26 4.60
CA THR A 13 13.90 -5.35 3.28
C THR A 13 12.77 -6.39 3.29
N THR A 14 12.93 -7.47 4.06
CA THR A 14 11.93 -8.52 4.29
C THR A 14 10.65 -8.01 4.92
N ASP A 15 10.73 -7.10 5.90
CA ASP A 15 9.53 -6.57 6.58
C ASP A 15 8.76 -5.61 5.68
N LYS A 16 9.45 -4.84 4.82
CA LYS A 16 8.82 -4.02 3.79
C LYS A 16 8.07 -4.89 2.77
N LEU A 17 8.65 -6.02 2.37
CA LEU A 17 8.01 -6.99 1.47
C LEU A 17 6.81 -7.67 2.13
N LYS A 18 6.87 -8.01 3.41
CA LYS A 18 5.72 -8.54 4.16
C LYS A 18 4.57 -7.54 4.23
N ALA A 19 4.86 -6.29 4.57
CA ALA A 19 3.87 -5.22 4.56
C ALA A 19 3.24 -5.07 3.17
N PHE A 20 4.06 -5.01 2.12
CA PHE A 20 3.58 -4.93 0.74
C PHE A 20 2.68 -6.11 0.35
N LYS A 21 3.11 -7.34 0.69
CA LYS A 21 2.34 -8.55 0.40
C LYS A 21 1.01 -8.55 1.16
N ALA A 22 1.02 -8.22 2.45
CA ALA A 22 -0.19 -8.21 3.26
C ALA A 22 -1.19 -7.13 2.81
N LEU A 23 -0.71 -5.98 2.33
CA LEU A 23 -1.58 -4.96 1.75
C LEU A 23 -2.21 -5.44 0.43
N LYS A 24 -1.44 -6.13 -0.43
CA LYS A 24 -1.99 -6.78 -1.63
C LYS A 24 -2.99 -7.88 -1.30
N ASP A 25 -2.68 -8.74 -0.33
CA ASP A 25 -3.56 -9.83 0.10
C ASP A 25 -4.86 -9.30 0.71
N ALA A 26 -4.83 -8.11 1.33
CA ALA A 26 -6.02 -7.41 1.80
C ALA A 26 -6.83 -6.74 0.67
N GLY A 27 -6.41 -6.86 -0.58
CA GLY A 27 -7.09 -6.30 -1.75
C GLY A 27 -6.72 -4.86 -2.07
N TYR A 28 -5.71 -4.29 -1.41
CA TYR A 28 -5.26 -2.93 -1.71
C TYR A 28 -4.33 -2.89 -2.91
N ARG A 29 -4.49 -1.85 -3.74
CA ARG A 29 -3.47 -1.49 -4.72
C ARG A 29 -2.28 -0.89 -4.00
N THR A 30 -1.14 -1.56 -4.06
CA THR A 30 0.11 -1.06 -3.50
C THR A 30 1.22 -1.04 -4.54
N GLU A 31 2.03 0.01 -4.46
CA GLU A 31 3.24 0.20 -5.26
C GLU A 31 4.43 0.45 -4.33
N PHE A 32 5.64 0.21 -4.84
CA PHE A 32 6.84 0.72 -4.19
C PHE A 32 7.14 2.11 -4.76
N SER A 33 7.18 3.11 -3.89
CA SER A 33 7.75 4.40 -4.24
C SER A 33 9.23 4.26 -4.60
N ALA A 34 9.80 5.22 -5.33
CA ALA A 34 11.23 5.25 -5.67
C ALA A 34 12.16 5.19 -4.44
N SER A 35 11.65 5.51 -3.24
CA SER A 35 12.33 5.38 -1.94
C SER A 35 12.23 3.98 -1.30
N GLY A 36 11.58 3.02 -1.97
CA GLY A 36 11.33 1.66 -1.45
C GLY A 36 10.26 1.61 -0.35
N VAL A 37 9.42 2.64 -0.26
CA VAL A 37 8.31 2.72 0.72
C VAL A 37 7.04 2.14 0.10
N PRO A 38 6.39 1.14 0.72
CA PRO A 38 5.11 0.63 0.24
C PRO A 38 4.05 1.71 0.36
N THR A 39 3.43 2.05 -0.76
CA THR A 39 2.42 3.10 -0.87
C THR A 39 1.12 2.50 -1.37
N VAL A 40 0.04 2.73 -0.62
CA VAL A 40 -1.30 2.29 -0.98
C VAL A 40 -1.98 3.35 -1.83
N ILE A 41 -2.63 2.92 -2.90
CA ILE A 41 -3.38 3.75 -3.84
C ILE A 41 -4.85 3.47 -3.61
N CYS A 42 -5.57 4.47 -3.09
CA CYS A 42 -7.01 4.39 -2.88
C CYS A 42 -7.76 4.65 -4.20
N ASN A 43 -8.95 4.05 -4.35
CA ASN A 43 -9.82 4.30 -5.51
C ASN A 43 -10.44 5.71 -5.50
N SER A 44 -10.56 6.32 -4.32
CA SER A 44 -11.08 7.67 -4.16
C SER A 44 -10.37 8.39 -3.01
N ALA A 45 -10.29 9.71 -3.11
CA ALA A 45 -9.67 10.53 -2.07
C ALA A 45 -10.42 10.46 -0.73
N ASN A 46 -11.74 10.26 -0.78
CA ASN A 46 -12.58 10.10 0.40
C ASN A 46 -12.31 8.79 1.16
N ASP A 47 -11.80 7.76 0.48
CA ASP A 47 -11.49 6.48 1.13
C ASP A 47 -10.14 6.53 1.85
N ILE A 48 -9.28 7.53 1.58
CA ILE A 48 -7.94 7.63 2.18
C ILE A 48 -8.00 7.54 3.69
N GLU A 49 -8.90 8.27 4.36
CA GLU A 49 -8.97 8.25 5.84
C GLU A 49 -9.42 6.89 6.38
N LYS A 50 -10.37 6.25 5.69
CA LYS A 50 -10.89 4.94 6.05
C LYS A 50 -9.80 3.88 5.87
N GLU A 51 -9.15 3.87 4.71
CA GLU A 51 -8.08 2.94 4.41
C GLU A 51 -6.85 3.19 5.27
N LEU A 52 -6.51 4.43 5.58
CA LEU A 52 -5.39 4.74 6.47
C LEU A 52 -5.59 4.15 7.88
N LYS A 53 -6.82 4.09 8.39
CA LYS A 53 -7.12 3.39 9.65
C LYS A 53 -6.96 1.87 9.51
N SER A 54 -7.47 1.28 8.43
CA SER A 54 -7.35 -0.16 8.14
C SER A 54 -5.89 -0.60 7.95
N ILE A 55 -5.14 0.13 7.12
CA ILE A 55 -3.72 -0.07 6.84
C ILE A 55 -2.89 0.04 8.13
N LYS A 56 -3.13 1.07 8.96
CA LYS A 56 -2.45 1.19 10.26
C LYS A 56 -2.70 -0.02 11.15
N LYS A 57 -3.94 -0.52 11.20
CA LYS A 57 -4.29 -1.70 11.99
C LYS A 57 -3.58 -2.95 11.47
N LEU A 58 -3.62 -3.17 10.16
CA LEU A 58 -2.98 -4.30 9.49
C LEU A 58 -1.46 -4.30 9.66
N LEU A 59 -0.80 -3.15 9.48
CA LEU A 59 0.64 -3.02 9.71
C LEU A 59 1.01 -3.20 11.18
N LYS A 60 0.16 -2.76 12.11
CA LYS A 60 0.35 -2.97 13.55
C LYS A 60 0.27 -4.46 13.91
N ASP A 61 -0.68 -5.19 13.34
CA ASP A 61 -0.83 -6.64 13.56
C ASP A 61 0.40 -7.41 13.03
N LEU A 62 0.99 -6.93 11.93
CA LEU A 62 2.25 -7.44 11.38
C LEU A 62 3.50 -6.99 12.14
N ARG A 63 3.34 -6.19 13.21
CA ARG A 63 4.42 -5.51 13.94
C ARG A 63 5.38 -4.73 13.01
N TYR A 64 4.84 -4.21 11.91
CA TYR A 64 5.60 -3.39 10.97
C TYR A 64 5.70 -1.97 11.52
N ASN A 65 6.92 -1.58 11.92
CA ASN A 65 7.23 -0.24 12.42
C ASN A 65 7.77 0.71 11.33
N GLY A 66 7.71 0.31 10.05
CA GLY A 66 8.28 1.09 8.96
C GLY A 66 7.38 2.15 8.36
N SER A 67 8.00 3.02 7.56
CA SER A 67 7.28 4.02 6.78
C SER A 67 6.36 3.33 5.77
N PHE A 68 5.18 3.91 5.58
CA PHE A 68 4.24 3.54 4.52
C PHE A 68 3.56 4.81 4.00
N GLY A 69 3.15 4.78 2.74
CA GLY A 69 2.42 5.87 2.09
C GLY A 69 0.95 5.49 1.87
N VAL A 70 0.07 6.48 1.85
CA VAL A 70 -1.30 6.35 1.34
C VAL A 70 -1.53 7.53 0.41
N ARG A 71 -2.01 7.27 -0.80
CA ARG A 71 -2.33 8.30 -1.79
C ARG A 71 -3.68 8.06 -2.45
N GLY A 72 -4.29 9.13 -2.92
CA GLY A 72 -5.45 9.05 -3.80
C GLY A 72 -5.07 8.65 -5.23
N PRO A 73 -6.08 8.36 -6.07
CA PRO A 73 -5.85 7.97 -7.45
C PRO A 73 -5.28 9.14 -8.26
N ARG A 74 -4.27 8.89 -9.10
CA ARG A 74 -3.83 9.85 -10.13
C ARG A 74 -4.56 9.57 -11.45
N LYS A 75 -4.58 10.56 -12.35
CA LYS A 75 -5.09 10.36 -13.74
C LYS A 75 -4.47 9.12 -14.42
N SER A 76 -3.20 8.81 -14.13
CA SER A 76 -2.51 7.62 -14.64
C SER A 76 -2.99 6.30 -14.03
N ASP A 77 -3.41 6.30 -12.76
CA ASP A 77 -3.94 5.10 -12.09
C ASP A 77 -5.35 4.75 -12.60
N GLN A 78 -6.10 5.77 -13.05
CA GLN A 78 -7.43 5.66 -13.65
C GLN A 78 -7.39 4.96 -15.01
N LEU A 79 -6.36 5.23 -15.83
CA LEU A 79 -6.12 4.53 -17.10
C LEU A 79 -5.84 3.03 -16.91
N THR A 80 -5.24 2.63 -15.80
CA THR A 80 -5.05 1.21 -15.46
C THR A 80 -6.34 0.55 -14.99
N GLN A 81 -7.32 1.33 -14.52
CA GLN A 81 -8.62 0.82 -14.13
C GLN A 81 -9.50 0.58 -15.36
N GLU A 82 -9.51 1.53 -16.30
CA GLU A 82 -10.25 1.40 -17.57
C GLU A 82 -9.71 0.27 -18.46
N ASN A 83 -8.39 0.03 -18.48
CA ASN A 83 -7.80 -1.10 -19.22
C ASN A 83 -8.07 -2.47 -18.58
N ALA A 84 -8.08 -2.57 -17.25
CA ALA A 84 -8.40 -3.83 -16.57
C ALA A 84 -9.88 -4.22 -16.74
N GLU A 85 -10.78 -3.24 -16.72
CA GLU A 85 -12.22 -3.46 -16.96
C GLU A 85 -12.54 -3.74 -18.45
N ALA A 86 -11.68 -3.31 -19.38
CA ALA A 86 -11.83 -3.58 -20.81
C ALA A 86 -11.38 -4.99 -21.23
N GLU A 87 -10.47 -5.62 -20.47
CA GLU A 87 -10.02 -7.00 -20.71
C GLU A 87 -11.08 -8.02 -20.28
N GLU A 88 -11.79 -7.77 -19.19
CA GLU A 88 -12.84 -8.67 -18.66
C GLU A 88 -14.08 -8.76 -19.58
N LYS A 89 -14.34 -7.72 -20.39
CA LYS A 89 -15.46 -7.73 -21.36
C LYS A 89 -15.18 -8.47 -22.66
N LYS A 90 -13.93 -8.88 -22.94
CA LYS A 90 -13.62 -9.66 -24.15
C LYS A 90 -13.70 -11.17 -23.95
N GLU A 91 -13.58 -11.68 -22.72
CA GLU A 91 -13.67 -13.12 -22.46
C GLU A 91 -15.11 -13.67 -22.33
N MET A 92 -16.11 -12.81 -22.16
CA MET A 92 -17.53 -13.25 -22.11
C MET A 92 -18.23 -13.33 -23.48
N THR A 93 -17.51 -13.04 -24.56
CA THR A 93 -18.00 -13.13 -25.95
C THR A 93 -16.95 -13.75 -26.87
N ALA A 94 -16.45 -14.93 -26.52
CA ALA A 94 -15.68 -15.80 -27.40
C ALA A 94 -16.22 -17.23 -27.33
#